data_AF-A0A345VIE9-F1
#
_entry.id   AF-A0A345VIE9-F1
#
_cell.length_a   1.000
_cell.length_b   1.000
_cell.length_c   1.000
_cell.angle_alpha   90.00
_cell.angle_beta   90.00
_cell.angle_gamma   90.00
#
_symmetry.space_group_name_H-M   'P 1'
#
loop_
_entity.id
_entity.type
_entity.pdbx_description
1 polymer ?
#
loop_
_entity_poly.entity_id
_entity_poly.type
_entity_poly.pdbx_seq_one_letter_code
_entity_poly.pdbx_strand_id
1 'polypeptide(L)' 'MRAVFGIDVSKASSEVAILVNGEKVHGYTMSNDP' A
#
# COMPACT_ATOMS: atom_id res chain seq x y z
N MET A 1 -0.51 -16.57 -11.49
CA MET A 1 -1.08 -15.31 -10.96
C MET A 1 -0.58 -15.13 -9.55
N ARG A 2 0.16 -14.04 -9.28
CA ARG A 2 0.75 -13.75 -7.96
C ARG A 2 0.22 -12.41 -7.46
N ALA A 3 -0.41 -12.42 -6.29
CA ALA A 3 -0.80 -11.21 -5.58
C ALA A 3 0.19 -10.96 -4.43
N VAL A 4 0.58 -9.70 -4.22
CA VAL A 4 1.46 -9.28 -3.13
C VAL A 4 0.89 -8.01 -2.51
N PHE A 5 0.98 -7.90 -1.19
CA PHE A 5 0.65 -6.68 -0.46
C PHE A 5 1.94 -5.94 -0.14
N GLY A 6 2.09 -4.73 -0.68
CA GLY A 6 3.12 -3.78 -0.25
C GLY A 6 2.57 -2.94 0.89
N ILE A 7 3.32 -2.85 1.98
CA ILE A 7 2.96 -2.05 3.15
C ILE A 7 4.16 -1.14 3.45
N ASP A 8 3.92 0.16 3.44
CA ASP A 8 4.89 1.17 3.88
C ASP A 8 4.23 2.01 4.98
N VAL A 9 4.95 2.21 6.08
CA VAL A 9 4.40 2.88 7.27
C VAL A 9 5.38 3.93 7.75
N SER A 10 4.88 5.15 7.90
CA SER A 10 5.63 6.26 8.46
C SER A 10 4.85 6.94 9.58
N LYS A 11 5.50 7.90 10.25
CA LYS A 11 4.85 8.72 11.27
C LYS A 11 3.71 9.57 10.67
N ALA A 12 3.90 10.10 9.46
CA ALA A 12 2.96 11.03 8.84
C ALA A 12 1.83 10.30 8.12
N SER A 13 2.14 9.21 7.43
CA SER A 13 1.16 8.46 6.65
C SER A 13 1.57 7.00 6.45
N SER A 14 0.59 6.19 6.13
CA SER A 14 0.75 4.77 5.80
C SER A 14 0.22 4.51 4.40
N GLU A 15 0.89 3.63 3.64
CA GLU A 15 0.46 3.17 2.34
C GLU A 15 0.29 1.64 2.33
N VAL A 16 -0.79 1.20 1.70
CA VAL A 16 -1.01 -0.22 1.37
C VAL A 16 -1.27 -0.32 -0.12
N ALA A 17 -0.52 -1.16 -0.82
CA ALA A 17 -0.67 -1.42 -2.25
C ALA A 17 -0.93 -2.91 -2.51
N ILE A 18 -1.85 -3.20 -3.42
CA ILE A 18 -2.08 -4.56 -3.94
C ILE A 18 -1.41 -4.63 -5.30
N LEU A 19 -0.47 -5.56 -5.44
CA LEU A 19 0.23 -5.82 -6.68
C LEU A 19 -0.20 -7.16 -7.26
N VAL A 20 -0.59 -7.19 -8.53
CA VAL A 20 -0.86 -8.41 -9.29
C VAL A 20 0.20 -8.54 -10.38
N ASN A 21 0.94 -9.64 -10.36
CA ASN A 21 2.05 -9.90 -11.27
C ASN A 21 3.12 -8.78 -11.28
N GLY A 22 3.26 -8.03 -10.19
CA GLY A 22 4.20 -6.92 -10.06
C GLY A 22 3.63 -5.54 -10.43
N GLU A 23 2.39 -5.47 -10.91
CA GLU A 23 1.73 -4.20 -11.20
C GLU A 23 0.79 -3.81 -10.06
N LYS A 24 0.85 -2.55 -9.62
CA LYS A 24 -0.08 -2.01 -8.61
C LYS A 24 -1.47 -1.88 -9.23
N VAL A 25 -2.41 -2.69 -8.75
CA VAL A 25 -3.82 -2.66 -9.18
C VAL A 25 -4.71 -1.90 -8.21
N HIS A 26 -4.26 -1.73 -6.96
CA HIS A 26 -4.97 -0.94 -5.97
C HIS A 26 -4.02 -0.31 -4.95
N GLY A 27 -4.40 0.84 -4.38
CA GLY A 27 -3.60 1.53 -3.36
C GLY A 27 -4.45 2.38 -2.43
N TYR A 28 -4.13 2.32 -1.14
CA TYR A 28 -4.70 3.18 -0.10
C TYR A 28 -3.58 3.95 0.59
N THR A 29 -3.81 5.24 0.81
CA THR A 29 -2.97 6.07 1.66
C THR A 29 -3.81 6.56 2.83
N MET A 30 -3.28 6.46 4.03
CA MET A 30 -3.92 6.91 5.27
C MET A 30 -3.02 7.94 5.93
N SER A 31 -3.58 9.11 6.28
CA SER A 31 -2.90 10.05 7.17
C SER A 31 -2.92 9.47 8.59
N ASN A 32 -1.79 9.56 9.28
CA ASN A 32 -1.68 9.16 10.68
C ASN A 32 -1.76 10.39 11.61
N ASP A 33 -1.95 11.58 11.04
CA ASP A 33 -2.20 12.78 11.84
C ASP A 33 -3.58 12.67 12.55
N PRO A 34 -3.68 13.08 13.83
CA PRO A 34 -4.90 12.96 14.63
C PRO A 34 -6.10 13.77 14.12
#